data_AF-A0AA35QWV6-F1
#
_entry.id   AF-A0AA35QWV6-F1
#
_cell.length_a   1.000
_cell.length_b   1.000
_cell.length_c   1.000
_cell.angle_alpha   90.00
_cell.angle_beta   90.00
_cell.angle_gamma   90.00
#
_symmetry.space_group_name_H-M   'P 1'
#
loop_
_entity.id
_entity.type
_entity.pdbx_description
1 polymer ?
#
loop_
_entity_poly.entity_id
_entity_poly.type
_entity_poly.pdbx_seq_one_letter_code
_entity_poly.pdbx_strand_id
1 'polypeptide(L)'
;MDTALAVVFLSPLLLLLVAAETPVYGLYETCVVSQLSGNQNPFNYTEVVTQGLFSGPDGNTTVDGFYYQAYERSNVGGSEKLTPDGSPQWCVRYSPSSPGSFDMTFIITNSSGTFTLKTDSFEASDDKLAGFIKLGSNQVHFQYANKSTYYPVGENVCWVGEGQGTYGYDDYFGKLAANGGNYARLWLTDRAWDDLTVEVKLGNMSLDDTWRLDYVVQLAEKLDIHLLMCTESYNNFCTVSDGAHPYFWWICLFIQSCSDLYLGSV
;
A
#
# COMPACT_ATOMS: atom_id res chain seq x y z
N MET A 1 34.59 -62.12 7.53
CA MET A 1 33.83 -61.76 8.74
C MET A 1 34.35 -60.41 9.21
N ASP A 2 33.72 -59.27 9.01
CA ASP A 2 32.48 -58.92 8.34
C ASP A 2 32.60 -57.47 7.86
N THR A 3 32.06 -57.23 6.68
CA THR A 3 31.64 -55.95 6.14
C THR A 3 30.56 -55.31 7.01
N ALA A 4 30.68 -54.03 7.32
CA ALA A 4 29.52 -53.18 7.62
C ALA A 4 29.78 -51.76 7.11
N LEU A 5 29.39 -51.56 5.85
CA LEU A 5 29.20 -50.26 5.23
C LEU A 5 27.94 -49.65 5.87
N ALA A 6 28.08 -48.63 6.71
CA ALA A 6 26.95 -47.90 7.25
C ALA A 6 26.35 -47.01 6.15
N VAL A 7 25.32 -47.51 5.48
CA VAL A 7 24.45 -46.71 4.60
C VAL A 7 23.59 -45.83 5.51
N VAL A 8 23.99 -44.56 5.66
CA VAL A 8 23.11 -43.54 6.25
C VAL A 8 22.13 -43.13 5.15
N PHE A 9 20.90 -43.65 5.24
CA PHE A 9 19.77 -43.13 4.47
C PHE A 9 19.50 -41.68 4.94
N LEU A 10 19.96 -40.71 4.16
CA LEU A 10 19.45 -39.34 4.24
C LEU A 10 18.01 -39.35 3.71
N SER A 11 17.05 -39.35 4.62
CA SER A 11 15.64 -39.07 4.29
C SER A 11 15.56 -37.71 3.60
N PRO A 12 14.81 -37.56 2.49
CA PRO A 12 14.61 -36.24 1.91
C PRO A 12 13.82 -35.43 2.92
N LEU A 13 14.46 -34.40 3.47
CA LEU A 13 13.80 -33.37 4.24
C LEU A 13 12.79 -32.71 3.30
N LEU A 14 11.53 -33.10 3.42
CA LEU A 14 10.42 -32.44 2.77
C LEU A 14 10.43 -31.01 3.33
N LEU A 15 10.97 -30.06 2.56
CA LEU A 15 10.79 -28.65 2.83
C LEU A 15 9.28 -28.42 2.68
N LEU A 16 8.53 -28.50 3.79
CA LEU A 16 7.20 -27.93 3.82
C LEU A 16 7.43 -26.43 3.62
N LEU A 17 7.21 -25.97 2.38
CA LEU A 17 6.96 -24.56 2.13
C LEU A 17 5.65 -24.28 2.87
N VAL A 18 5.74 -23.75 4.09
CA VAL A 18 4.56 -23.23 4.77
C VAL A 18 4.17 -22.00 3.95
N ALA A 19 2.99 -22.04 3.34
CA ALA A 19 2.44 -20.91 2.63
C ALA A 19 2.42 -19.70 3.58
N ALA A 20 2.68 -18.51 3.06
CA ALA A 20 2.54 -17.30 3.87
C ALA A 20 1.10 -17.24 4.41
N GLU A 21 0.94 -16.88 5.68
CA GLU A 21 -0.38 -16.74 6.31
C GLU A 21 -0.75 -15.26 6.30
N THR A 22 -1.91 -14.94 5.73
CA THR A 22 -2.45 -13.58 5.65
C THR A 22 -3.86 -13.58 6.25
N PRO A 23 -4.16 -12.77 7.27
CA PRO A 23 -5.53 -12.64 7.78
C PRO A 23 -6.53 -12.25 6.68
N VAL A 24 -7.78 -12.70 6.80
CA VAL A 24 -8.87 -12.10 6.01
C VAL A 24 -8.93 -10.59 6.29
N TYR A 25 -8.99 -9.81 5.22
CA TYR A 25 -8.82 -8.35 5.13
C TYR A 25 -7.42 -7.82 5.48
N GLY A 26 -6.44 -8.70 5.68
CA GLY A 26 -5.03 -8.35 5.84
C GLY A 26 -4.32 -8.24 4.50
N LEU A 27 -3.10 -7.71 4.52
CA LEU A 27 -2.30 -7.50 3.31
C LEU A 27 -1.46 -8.73 2.95
N TYR A 28 -1.70 -9.28 1.77
CA TYR A 28 -0.71 -10.09 1.06
C TYR A 28 0.07 -9.18 0.11
N GLU A 29 1.40 -9.17 0.24
CA GLU A 29 2.30 -8.43 -0.65
C GLU A 29 3.44 -9.33 -1.09
N THR A 30 3.77 -9.25 -2.38
CA THR A 30 5.00 -9.82 -2.89
C THR A 30 5.62 -8.92 -3.94
N CYS A 31 6.95 -8.92 -3.96
CA CYS A 31 7.74 -8.18 -4.92
C CYS A 31 8.72 -9.08 -5.68
N VAL A 32 9.14 -8.62 -6.86
CA VAL A 32 10.15 -9.28 -7.68
C VAL A 32 11.08 -8.23 -8.28
N VAL A 33 12.38 -8.48 -8.18
CA VAL A 33 13.38 -7.69 -8.90
C VAL A 33 13.31 -8.08 -10.37
N SER A 34 12.84 -7.16 -11.22
CA SER A 34 12.94 -7.32 -12.68
C SER A 34 13.53 -6.05 -13.26
N GLN A 35 14.52 -6.22 -14.13
CA GLN A 35 15.16 -5.11 -14.82
C GLN A 35 14.18 -4.48 -15.80
N LEU A 36 14.07 -3.15 -15.76
CA LEU A 36 13.47 -2.38 -16.85
C LEU A 36 14.38 -2.50 -18.08
N SER A 37 13.79 -2.61 -19.27
CA SER A 37 14.59 -2.65 -20.49
C SER A 37 14.92 -1.22 -20.95
N GLY A 38 16.21 -0.87 -21.00
CA GLY A 38 16.65 0.45 -21.47
C GLY A 38 16.10 1.62 -20.63
N ASN A 39 15.49 2.60 -21.31
CA ASN A 39 14.95 3.82 -20.69
C ASN A 39 13.44 3.75 -20.44
N GLN A 40 12.89 2.55 -20.24
CA GLN A 40 11.46 2.40 -20.00
C GLN A 40 11.02 3.18 -18.76
N ASN A 41 9.90 3.88 -18.88
CA ASN A 41 9.25 4.51 -17.74
C ASN A 41 8.37 3.46 -17.02
N PRO A 42 8.69 3.09 -15.76
CA PRO A 42 7.90 2.11 -15.01
C PRO A 42 6.46 2.55 -14.72
N PHE A 43 6.15 3.84 -14.87
CA PHE A 43 4.83 4.40 -14.61
C PHE A 43 4.01 4.62 -15.89
N ASN A 44 4.55 4.25 -17.06
CA ASN A 44 3.85 4.37 -18.33
C ASN A 44 3.18 3.04 -18.73
N TYR A 45 1.87 2.94 -18.53
CA TYR A 45 1.06 1.76 -18.86
C TYR A 45 1.05 1.41 -20.36
N THR A 46 1.48 2.32 -21.23
CA THR A 46 1.67 2.01 -22.67
C THR A 46 3.00 1.31 -22.96
N GLU A 47 3.98 1.39 -22.06
CA GLU A 47 5.30 0.77 -22.19
C GLU A 47 5.42 -0.53 -21.42
N VAL A 48 4.86 -0.56 -20.21
CA VAL A 48 4.92 -1.71 -19.30
C VAL A 48 3.67 -1.76 -18.42
N VAL A 49 3.09 -2.95 -18.30
CA VAL A 49 1.99 -3.24 -17.38
C VAL A 49 2.39 -4.43 -16.53
N THR A 50 2.24 -4.31 -15.22
CA THR A 50 2.45 -5.42 -14.28
C THR A 50 1.14 -5.74 -13.59
N GLN A 51 0.85 -7.02 -13.35
CA GLN A 51 -0.39 -7.45 -12.72
C GLN A 51 -0.18 -8.70 -11.85
N GLY A 52 -0.96 -8.80 -10.78
CA GLY A 52 -1.13 -10.01 -9.99
C GLY A 52 -2.47 -10.65 -10.32
N LEU A 53 -2.45 -11.90 -10.77
CA LEU A 53 -3.65 -12.71 -10.99
C LEU A 53 -3.85 -13.61 -9.77
N PHE A 54 -4.91 -13.36 -9.01
CA PHE A 54 -5.26 -14.09 -7.81
C PHE A 54 -6.44 -15.01 -8.10
N SER A 55 -6.37 -16.26 -7.64
CA SER A 55 -7.48 -17.21 -7.67
C SER A 55 -7.62 -17.89 -6.33
N GLY A 56 -8.83 -17.87 -5.78
CA GLY A 56 -9.12 -18.50 -4.49
C GLY A 56 -10.61 -18.45 -4.14
N PRO A 57 -10.95 -18.58 -2.85
CA PRO A 57 -12.33 -18.52 -2.34
C PRO A 57 -13.12 -17.27 -2.76
N ASP A 58 -12.44 -16.13 -2.99
CA ASP A 58 -13.07 -14.89 -3.47
C ASP A 58 -13.37 -14.88 -4.99
N GLY A 59 -13.00 -15.97 -5.70
CA GLY A 59 -13.01 -16.04 -7.14
C GLY A 59 -11.68 -15.58 -7.76
N ASN A 60 -11.73 -15.22 -9.04
CA ASN A 60 -10.57 -14.74 -9.76
C ASN A 60 -10.54 -13.22 -9.76
N THR A 61 -9.43 -12.63 -9.33
CA THR A 61 -9.22 -11.18 -9.27
C THR A 61 -7.90 -10.83 -9.94
N THR A 62 -7.89 -9.77 -10.75
CA THR A 62 -6.66 -9.16 -11.26
C THR A 62 -6.45 -7.85 -10.54
N VAL A 63 -5.26 -7.65 -9.99
CA VAL A 63 -4.80 -6.36 -9.44
C VAL A 63 -3.63 -5.87 -10.26
N ASP A 64 -3.49 -4.55 -10.37
CA ASP A 64 -2.31 -3.97 -10.99
C ASP A 64 -1.11 -4.05 -10.04
N GLY A 65 0.05 -4.24 -10.63
CA GLY A 65 1.33 -4.12 -9.96
C GLY A 65 1.82 -2.68 -9.95
N PHE A 66 2.77 -2.40 -9.09
CA PHE A 66 3.39 -1.08 -8.95
C PHE A 66 4.90 -1.21 -8.82
N TYR A 67 5.60 -0.14 -9.20
CA TYR A 67 7.05 -0.05 -9.08
C TYR A 67 7.41 0.58 -7.74
N TYR A 68 8.26 -0.08 -6.98
CA TYR A 68 8.54 0.24 -5.59
C TYR A 68 10.05 0.29 -5.33
N GLN A 69 10.48 1.23 -4.49
CA GLN A 69 11.83 1.27 -3.94
C GLN A 69 11.72 1.32 -2.42
N ALA A 70 12.37 0.37 -1.75
CA ALA A 70 12.52 0.42 -0.31
C ALA A 70 13.51 1.54 0.09
N TYR A 71 13.27 2.17 1.22
CA TYR A 71 14.16 3.16 1.81
C TYR A 71 14.41 2.89 3.29
N GLU A 72 15.61 3.20 3.75
CA GLU A 72 15.89 3.44 5.15
C GLU A 72 15.71 4.93 5.46
N ARG A 73 14.93 5.23 6.50
CA ARG A 73 14.77 6.59 7.01
C ARG A 73 15.71 6.89 8.17
N SER A 74 16.18 8.13 8.24
CA SER A 74 16.99 8.66 9.35
C SER A 74 16.60 10.11 9.62
N ASN A 75 16.78 10.57 10.87
CA ASN A 75 16.63 11.99 11.20
C ASN A 75 18.02 12.65 11.25
N VAL A 76 18.25 13.62 10.38
CA VAL A 76 19.52 14.35 10.28
C VAL A 76 19.23 15.83 10.46
N GLY A 77 19.60 16.36 11.64
CA GLY A 77 19.45 17.79 11.93
C GLY A 77 18.00 18.25 12.06
N GLY A 78 17.07 17.36 12.42
CA GLY A 78 15.64 17.67 12.53
C GLY A 78 14.84 17.39 11.26
N SER A 79 15.52 17.02 10.16
CA SER A 79 14.88 16.66 8.89
C SER A 79 15.02 15.18 8.59
N GLU A 80 14.00 14.60 7.98
CA GLU A 80 14.03 13.26 7.43
C GLU A 80 14.99 13.19 6.26
N LYS A 81 15.80 12.12 6.26
CA LYS A 81 16.60 11.70 5.13
C LYS A 81 16.29 10.25 4.81
N LEU A 82 15.90 10.00 3.56
CA LEU A 82 15.72 8.67 3.00
C LEU A 82 16.96 8.24 2.21
N THR A 83 17.37 6.99 2.41
CA THR A 83 18.45 6.35 1.65
C THR A 83 17.88 5.08 1.01
N PRO A 84 17.99 4.89 -0.32
CA PRO A 84 17.49 3.67 -0.96
C PRO A 84 18.10 2.42 -0.33
N ASP A 85 17.24 1.45 -0.01
CA ASP A 85 17.63 0.13 0.47
C ASP A 85 17.37 -0.91 -0.63
N GLY A 86 18.44 -1.53 -1.12
CA GLY A 86 18.36 -2.48 -2.23
C GLY A 86 17.97 -1.86 -3.58
N SER A 87 17.63 -2.73 -4.54
CA SER A 87 17.19 -2.34 -5.88
C SER A 87 15.66 -2.17 -5.93
N PRO A 88 15.13 -1.29 -6.79
CA PRO A 88 13.69 -1.21 -6.99
C PRO A 88 13.10 -2.52 -7.52
N GLN A 89 11.82 -2.73 -7.23
CA GLN A 89 11.09 -3.97 -7.47
C GLN A 89 9.72 -3.69 -8.07
N TRP A 90 9.15 -4.69 -8.73
CA TRP A 90 7.75 -4.71 -9.06
C TRP A 90 7.00 -5.47 -7.98
N CYS A 91 5.93 -4.88 -7.45
CA CYS A 91 5.15 -5.42 -6.35
C CYS A 91 3.68 -5.56 -6.74
N VAL A 92 2.98 -6.48 -6.09
CA VAL A 92 1.52 -6.61 -6.14
C VAL A 92 1.00 -6.76 -4.72
N ARG A 93 -0.17 -6.19 -4.46
CA ARG A 93 -0.87 -6.23 -3.17
C ARG A 93 -2.27 -6.81 -3.36
N TYR A 94 -2.70 -7.64 -2.42
CA TYR A 94 -4.04 -8.20 -2.42
C TYR A 94 -4.52 -8.41 -0.98
N SER A 95 -5.81 -8.18 -0.73
CA SER A 95 -6.43 -8.41 0.57
C SER A 95 -7.56 -9.41 0.41
N PRO A 96 -7.42 -10.66 0.89
CA PRO A 96 -8.47 -11.68 0.79
C PRO A 96 -9.69 -11.27 1.60
N SER A 97 -10.89 -11.58 1.11
CA SER A 97 -12.17 -11.33 1.79
C SER A 97 -12.83 -12.60 2.34
N SER A 98 -12.27 -13.77 2.03
CA SER A 98 -12.73 -15.08 2.48
C SER A 98 -11.53 -15.97 2.87
N PRO A 99 -11.66 -16.81 3.91
CA PRO A 99 -10.58 -17.68 4.34
C PRO A 99 -10.34 -18.84 3.36
N GLY A 100 -9.10 -19.32 3.28
CA GLY A 100 -8.66 -20.47 2.48
C GLY A 100 -7.46 -20.19 1.59
N SER A 101 -7.10 -21.17 0.76
CA SER A 101 -5.91 -21.12 -0.10
C SER A 101 -6.12 -20.21 -1.29
N PHE A 102 -5.13 -19.37 -1.58
CA PHE A 102 -5.06 -18.52 -2.77
C PHE A 102 -3.79 -18.84 -3.56
N ASP A 103 -3.95 -18.92 -4.87
CA ASP A 103 -2.85 -18.94 -5.83
C ASP A 103 -2.67 -17.55 -6.44
N MET A 104 -1.43 -17.15 -6.67
CA MET A 104 -1.06 -15.87 -7.27
C MET A 104 -0.08 -16.08 -8.43
N THR A 105 -0.37 -15.46 -9.57
CA THR A 105 0.55 -15.37 -10.71
C THR A 105 0.87 -13.90 -11.01
N PHE A 106 2.13 -13.52 -10.86
CA PHE A 106 2.63 -12.20 -11.20
C PHE A 106 3.03 -12.20 -12.68
N ILE A 107 2.39 -11.35 -13.49
CA ILE A 107 2.72 -11.15 -14.90
C ILE A 107 3.26 -9.75 -15.20
N ILE A 108 4.09 -9.65 -16.23
CA ILE A 108 4.52 -8.40 -16.86
C ILE A 108 4.19 -8.45 -18.35
N THR A 109 3.67 -7.36 -18.89
CA THR A 109 3.42 -7.16 -20.31
C THR A 109 4.19 -5.94 -20.79
N ASN A 110 4.97 -6.09 -21.85
CA ASN A 110 5.69 -4.99 -22.50
C ASN A 110 5.77 -5.24 -24.02
N SER A 111 6.54 -4.42 -24.74
CA SER A 111 6.72 -4.55 -26.19
C SER A 111 7.26 -5.90 -26.68
N SER A 112 7.89 -6.68 -25.79
CA SER A 112 8.40 -8.02 -26.09
C SER A 112 7.39 -9.15 -25.87
N GLY A 113 6.24 -8.85 -25.25
CA GLY A 113 5.17 -9.80 -24.95
C GLY A 113 4.77 -9.82 -23.47
N THR A 114 4.03 -10.86 -23.09
CA THR A 114 3.58 -11.12 -21.72
C THR A 114 4.36 -12.28 -21.12
N PHE A 115 4.89 -12.10 -19.92
CA PHE A 115 5.73 -13.07 -19.22
C PHE A 115 5.28 -13.23 -17.76
N THR A 116 5.35 -14.45 -17.25
CA THR A 116 5.20 -14.70 -15.80
C THR A 116 6.52 -14.38 -15.09
N LEU A 117 6.47 -13.49 -14.12
CA LEU A 117 7.61 -13.12 -13.28
C LEU A 117 7.76 -14.03 -12.06
N LYS A 118 6.63 -14.38 -11.43
CA LYS A 118 6.58 -15.19 -10.22
C LYS A 118 5.23 -15.90 -10.12
N THR A 119 5.22 -17.09 -9.54
CA THR A 119 4.02 -17.74 -9.01
C THR A 119 4.21 -17.94 -7.52
N ASP A 120 3.16 -17.76 -6.74
CA ASP A 120 3.18 -17.92 -5.30
C ASP A 120 1.82 -18.44 -4.81
N SER A 121 1.76 -18.85 -3.54
CA SER A 121 0.53 -19.27 -2.88
C SER A 121 0.55 -18.83 -1.43
N PHE A 122 -0.60 -18.43 -0.90
CA PHE A 122 -0.75 -18.05 0.50
C PHE A 122 -2.08 -18.57 1.05
N GLU A 123 -2.14 -18.72 2.38
CA GLU A 123 -3.35 -19.13 3.09
C GLU A 123 -3.97 -17.93 3.77
N ALA A 124 -5.26 -17.68 3.49
CA ALA A 124 -6.03 -16.67 4.17
C ALA A 124 -6.61 -17.22 5.48
N SER A 125 -6.13 -16.75 6.64
CA SER A 125 -6.62 -17.21 7.94
C SER A 125 -7.97 -16.56 8.28
N ASP A 126 -8.84 -17.27 9.02
CA ASP A 126 -10.12 -16.73 9.54
C ASP A 126 -9.90 -15.74 10.71
N ASP A 127 -8.71 -15.14 10.81
CA ASP A 127 -8.44 -14.07 11.75
C ASP A 127 -9.33 -12.87 11.39
N LYS A 128 -10.32 -12.61 12.27
CA LYS A 128 -11.42 -11.68 12.00
C LYS A 128 -10.99 -10.25 12.26
N LEU A 129 -10.11 -9.73 11.39
CA LEU A 129 -9.96 -8.29 11.27
C LEU A 129 -11.35 -7.67 11.04
N ALA A 130 -11.54 -6.43 11.49
CA ALA A 130 -12.82 -5.75 11.31
C ALA A 130 -13.17 -5.63 9.82
N GLY A 131 -12.14 -5.53 8.97
CA GLY A 131 -12.22 -5.43 7.54
C GLY A 131 -12.67 -4.07 7.08
N PHE A 132 -12.95 -3.94 5.80
CA PHE A 132 -13.18 -2.62 5.20
C PHE A 132 -14.46 -1.93 5.72
N ILE A 133 -14.39 -0.62 5.96
CA ILE A 133 -15.53 0.22 6.33
C ILE A 133 -16.38 0.52 5.10
N LYS A 134 -17.69 0.33 5.27
CA LYS A 134 -18.73 0.63 4.29
C LYS A 134 -19.88 1.38 4.97
N LEU A 135 -20.79 1.89 4.15
CA LEU A 135 -22.03 2.43 4.67
C LEU A 135 -22.90 1.31 5.29
N GLY A 136 -23.53 1.62 6.42
CA GLY A 136 -24.53 0.78 7.08
C GLY A 136 -25.72 0.49 6.17
N SER A 137 -26.42 -0.63 6.40
CA SER A 137 -27.58 -1.02 5.57
C SER A 137 -28.70 0.03 5.56
N ASN A 138 -28.84 0.80 6.65
CA ASN A 138 -29.79 1.89 6.79
C ASN A 138 -29.28 3.25 6.27
N GLN A 139 -28.06 3.28 5.71
CA GLN A 139 -27.42 4.45 5.12
C GLN A 139 -27.17 5.66 6.03
N VAL A 140 -27.19 5.48 7.36
CA VAL A 140 -27.01 6.59 8.32
C VAL A 140 -25.79 6.44 9.24
N HIS A 141 -24.99 5.40 9.09
CA HIS A 141 -23.77 5.18 9.87
C HIS A 141 -22.74 4.40 9.05
N PHE A 142 -21.49 4.37 9.51
CA PHE A 142 -20.46 3.52 8.96
C PHE A 142 -20.38 2.20 9.72
N GLN A 143 -20.02 1.13 9.02
CA GLN A 143 -19.84 -0.20 9.59
C GLN A 143 -18.62 -0.87 8.97
N TYR A 144 -17.89 -1.62 9.76
CA TYR A 144 -16.85 -2.53 9.28
C TYR A 144 -17.46 -3.70 8.49
N ALA A 145 -16.62 -4.44 7.76
CA ALA A 145 -17.05 -5.62 7.00
C ALA A 145 -17.68 -6.69 7.92
N ASN A 146 -17.15 -6.84 9.14
CA ASN A 146 -17.69 -7.70 10.19
C ASN A 146 -19.02 -7.22 10.82
N LYS A 147 -19.59 -6.10 10.33
CA LYS A 147 -20.85 -5.45 10.76
C LYS A 147 -20.78 -4.71 12.10
N SER A 148 -19.61 -4.62 12.74
CA SER A 148 -19.45 -3.71 13.89
C SER A 148 -19.54 -2.26 13.43
N THR A 149 -20.14 -1.41 14.26
CA THR A 149 -20.32 0.02 13.94
C THR A 149 -18.99 0.75 14.01
N TYR A 150 -18.76 1.64 13.06
CA TYR A 150 -17.61 2.54 13.03
C TYR A 150 -18.07 3.99 13.20
N TYR A 151 -17.44 4.70 14.13
CA TYR A 151 -17.63 6.14 14.32
C TYR A 151 -16.28 6.82 14.13
N PRO A 152 -16.08 7.59 13.04
CA PRO A 152 -14.83 8.32 12.84
C PRO A 152 -14.75 9.48 13.82
N VAL A 153 -13.72 9.46 14.66
CA VAL A 153 -13.35 10.53 15.59
C VAL A 153 -11.91 10.89 15.28
N GLY A 154 -11.69 12.10 14.80
CA GLY A 154 -10.40 12.40 14.21
C GLY A 154 -10.23 13.82 13.76
N GLU A 155 -9.04 14.07 13.22
CA GLU A 155 -8.57 15.39 12.86
C GLU A 155 -8.15 15.46 11.38
N ASN A 156 -8.06 16.68 10.89
CA ASN A 156 -7.43 16.95 9.61
C ASN A 156 -5.90 16.97 9.82
N VAL A 157 -5.24 15.82 9.58
CA VAL A 157 -3.79 15.66 9.69
C VAL A 157 -3.18 15.70 8.28
N CYS A 158 -3.38 16.85 7.64
CA CYS A 158 -3.20 16.99 6.20
C CYS A 158 -1.73 17.03 5.75
N TRP A 159 -0.84 17.54 6.61
CA TRP A 159 0.60 17.65 6.37
C TRP A 159 1.35 17.71 7.70
N VAL A 160 2.68 17.63 7.64
CA VAL A 160 3.59 17.76 8.78
C VAL A 160 4.48 18.98 8.61
N GLY A 161 5.29 19.33 9.62
CA GLY A 161 6.22 20.44 9.47
C GLY A 161 7.27 20.16 8.39
N GLU A 162 7.76 21.21 7.74
CA GLU A 162 8.79 21.13 6.69
C GLU A 162 9.96 20.22 7.11
N GLY A 163 10.24 19.23 6.27
CA GLY A 163 11.31 18.26 6.46
C GLY A 163 11.05 17.20 7.53
N GLN A 164 9.90 17.19 8.22
CA GLN A 164 9.61 16.17 9.22
C GLN A 164 9.32 14.80 8.59
N GLY A 165 8.73 14.76 7.39
CA GLY A 165 8.41 13.53 6.67
C GLY A 165 7.60 12.55 7.54
N THR A 166 7.99 11.29 7.50
CA THR A 166 7.32 10.24 8.27
C THR A 166 7.44 10.41 9.79
N TYR A 167 8.46 11.12 10.29
CA TYR A 167 8.60 11.40 11.73
C TYR A 167 7.54 12.37 12.25
N GLY A 168 7.05 13.28 11.41
CA GLY A 168 5.94 14.15 11.78
C GLY A 168 4.66 13.36 12.00
N TYR A 169 4.40 12.35 11.15
CA TYR A 169 3.25 11.46 11.28
C TYR A 169 3.38 10.52 12.48
N ASP A 170 4.60 10.04 12.82
CA ASP A 170 4.82 9.28 14.06
C ASP A 170 4.33 10.05 15.29
N ASP A 171 4.62 11.35 15.36
CA ASP A 171 4.18 12.22 16.46
C ASP A 171 2.67 12.50 16.40
N TYR A 172 2.16 12.92 15.24
CA TYR A 172 0.76 13.34 15.10
C TYR A 172 -0.22 12.18 15.25
N PHE A 173 0.00 11.07 14.53
CA PHE A 173 -0.85 9.88 14.65
C PHE A 173 -0.68 9.23 16.02
N GLY A 174 0.54 9.20 16.56
CA GLY A 174 0.79 8.71 17.92
C GLY A 174 -0.02 9.47 18.97
N LYS A 175 -0.03 10.80 18.91
CA LYS A 175 -0.85 11.64 19.80
C LYS A 175 -2.34 11.46 19.56
N LEU A 176 -2.77 11.39 18.30
CA LEU A 176 -4.18 11.21 17.95
C LEU A 176 -4.73 9.91 18.54
N ALA A 177 -4.05 8.79 18.29
CA ALA A 177 -4.43 7.49 18.84
C ALA A 177 -4.38 7.46 20.38
N ALA A 178 -3.35 8.07 20.98
CA ALA A 178 -3.24 8.17 22.44
C ALA A 178 -4.39 8.96 23.10
N ASN A 179 -5.08 9.81 22.33
CA ASN A 179 -6.26 10.57 22.77
C ASN A 179 -7.58 9.98 22.27
N GLY A 180 -7.57 8.75 21.74
CA GLY A 180 -8.76 8.02 21.31
C GLY A 180 -9.29 8.40 19.93
N GLY A 181 -8.50 9.13 19.13
CA GLY A 181 -8.81 9.34 17.72
C GLY A 181 -8.51 8.09 16.89
N ASN A 182 -9.38 7.80 15.93
CA ASN A 182 -9.33 6.61 15.06
C ASN A 182 -9.51 6.98 13.57
N TYR A 183 -9.39 8.25 13.23
CA TYR A 183 -9.61 8.76 11.89
C TYR A 183 -8.68 9.93 11.59
N ALA A 184 -8.13 10.00 10.38
CA ALA A 184 -7.40 11.17 9.93
C ALA A 184 -7.68 11.48 8.46
N ARG A 185 -7.76 12.77 8.13
CA ARG A 185 -7.74 13.22 6.73
C ARG A 185 -6.31 13.52 6.32
N LEU A 186 -5.83 12.87 5.26
CA LEU A 186 -4.47 12.97 4.72
C LEU A 186 -4.50 13.57 3.31
N TRP A 187 -3.59 14.49 2.98
CA TRP A 187 -3.55 15.11 1.65
C TRP A 187 -2.39 14.57 0.80
N LEU A 188 -2.68 14.24 -0.45
CA LEU A 188 -1.72 13.89 -1.50
C LEU A 188 -1.59 15.07 -2.49
N THR A 189 -1.34 16.27 -1.96
CA THR A 189 -1.32 17.51 -2.76
C THR A 189 0.08 17.88 -3.21
N ASP A 190 0.16 18.73 -4.23
CA ASP A 190 1.38 19.36 -4.68
C ASP A 190 1.94 20.34 -3.63
N ARG A 191 3.20 20.10 -3.22
CA ARG A 191 4.29 21.01 -2.78
C ARG A 191 4.05 22.30 -1.97
N ALA A 192 2.84 22.71 -1.64
CA ALA A 192 2.63 23.95 -0.91
C ALA A 192 2.82 23.79 0.61
N TRP A 193 2.77 22.56 1.13
CA TRP A 193 2.80 22.28 2.58
C TRP A 193 3.60 21.01 2.99
N ASP A 194 4.47 20.54 2.10
CA ASP A 194 5.49 19.49 2.27
C ASP A 194 5.05 18.09 2.76
N ASP A 195 5.25 17.09 1.89
CA ASP A 195 5.94 15.81 2.17
C ASP A 195 5.35 14.58 1.45
N LEU A 196 4.16 14.67 0.83
CA LEU A 196 3.53 13.56 0.10
C LEU A 196 3.11 13.95 -1.33
N THR A 197 4.05 14.47 -2.12
CA THR A 197 3.83 14.76 -3.55
C THR A 197 4.20 13.53 -4.39
N VAL A 198 3.33 12.54 -4.34
CA VAL A 198 3.50 11.23 -4.99
C VAL A 198 3.66 11.31 -6.51
N GLU A 199 3.00 12.27 -7.18
CA GLU A 199 3.17 12.54 -8.61
C GLU A 199 3.91 13.86 -8.82
N VAL A 200 5.17 13.78 -9.27
CA VAL A 200 6.03 14.97 -9.48
C VAL A 200 5.71 15.65 -10.80
N LYS A 201 5.30 14.85 -11.79
CA LYS A 201 4.87 15.26 -13.12
C LYS A 201 3.96 14.16 -13.64
N LEU A 202 2.96 14.52 -14.46
CA LEU A 202 2.09 13.55 -15.11
C LEU A 202 2.88 12.34 -15.66
N GLY A 203 2.55 11.15 -15.16
CA GLY A 203 3.19 9.89 -15.54
C GLY A 203 4.59 9.66 -14.96
N ASN A 204 4.99 10.40 -13.93
CA ASN A 204 6.23 10.22 -13.19
C ASN A 204 5.99 10.36 -11.69
N MET A 205 6.08 9.24 -10.98
CA MET A 205 5.90 9.21 -9.53
C MET A 205 7.22 9.40 -8.79
N SER A 206 7.18 10.04 -7.63
CA SER A 206 8.29 10.08 -6.68
C SER A 206 8.30 8.78 -5.88
N LEU A 207 9.35 7.98 -6.06
CA LEU A 207 9.52 6.72 -5.34
C LEU A 207 9.74 6.93 -3.84
N ASP A 208 10.34 8.05 -3.44
CA ASP A 208 10.55 8.41 -2.05
C ASP A 208 9.25 8.88 -1.37
N ASP A 209 8.42 9.72 -2.01
CA ASP A 209 7.12 10.14 -1.45
C ASP A 209 6.08 9.01 -1.47
N THR A 210 6.12 8.12 -2.46
CA THR A 210 5.27 6.91 -2.44
C THR A 210 5.68 5.95 -1.34
N TRP A 211 6.98 5.82 -1.04
CA TRP A 211 7.45 5.09 0.14
C TRP A 211 7.01 5.75 1.46
N ARG A 212 7.06 7.09 1.56
CA ARG A 212 6.53 7.82 2.72
C ARG A 212 5.04 7.55 2.91
N LEU A 213 4.28 7.57 1.81
CA LEU A 213 2.84 7.28 1.85
C LEU A 213 2.57 5.87 2.37
N ASP A 214 3.29 4.86 1.86
CA ASP A 214 3.21 3.49 2.37
C ASP A 214 3.50 3.42 3.88
N TYR A 215 4.55 4.10 4.34
CA TYR A 215 4.88 4.17 5.76
C TYR A 215 3.72 4.79 6.57
N VAL A 216 3.15 5.91 6.12
CA VAL A 216 2.07 6.62 6.81
C VAL A 216 0.80 5.76 6.89
N VAL A 217 0.47 5.02 5.82
CA VAL A 217 -0.66 4.09 5.81
C VAL A 217 -0.43 2.94 6.79
N GLN A 218 0.75 2.32 6.80
CA GLN A 218 1.09 1.26 7.75
C GLN A 218 1.10 1.74 9.20
N LEU A 219 1.57 2.97 9.44
CA LEU A 219 1.52 3.58 10.76
C LEU A 219 0.07 3.79 11.21
N ALA A 220 -0.81 4.25 10.32
CA ALA A 220 -2.22 4.44 10.61
C ALA A 220 -2.89 3.11 10.97
N GLU A 221 -2.66 2.06 10.17
CA GLU A 221 -3.15 0.70 10.43
C GLU A 221 -2.70 0.20 11.82
N LYS A 222 -1.40 0.33 12.12
CA LYS A 222 -0.84 -0.06 13.43
C LYS A 222 -1.48 0.67 14.62
N LEU A 223 -1.95 1.89 14.39
CA LEU A 223 -2.58 2.74 15.40
C LEU A 223 -4.11 2.69 15.38
N ASP A 224 -4.72 1.83 14.56
CA ASP A 224 -6.17 1.77 14.31
C ASP A 224 -6.77 3.13 13.92
N ILE A 225 -6.05 3.85 13.06
CA ILE A 225 -6.48 5.11 12.44
C ILE A 225 -6.88 4.83 10.99
N HIS A 226 -8.11 5.16 10.63
CA HIS A 226 -8.61 5.06 9.25
C HIS A 226 -8.36 6.36 8.50
N LEU A 227 -7.95 6.27 7.24
CA LEU A 227 -7.56 7.42 6.44
C LEU A 227 -8.61 7.81 5.40
N LEU A 228 -8.99 9.09 5.39
CA LEU A 228 -9.57 9.72 4.21
C LEU A 228 -8.45 10.39 3.43
N MET A 229 -8.09 9.83 2.29
CA MET A 229 -7.10 10.40 1.40
C MET A 229 -7.72 11.44 0.48
N CYS A 230 -7.16 12.64 0.47
CA CYS A 230 -7.52 13.68 -0.48
C CYS A 230 -6.49 13.65 -1.60
N THR A 231 -6.88 13.19 -2.79
CA THR A 231 -5.97 13.02 -3.93
C THR A 231 -5.63 14.33 -4.63
N GLU A 232 -6.48 15.35 -4.49
CA GLU A 232 -6.28 16.61 -5.17
C GLU A 232 -6.95 17.78 -4.44
N SER A 233 -6.32 18.93 -4.53
CA SER A 233 -6.79 20.22 -4.05
C SER A 233 -7.67 20.93 -5.06
N TYR A 234 -8.77 21.52 -4.60
CA TYR A 234 -9.53 22.44 -5.45
C TYR A 234 -8.68 23.64 -5.92
N ASN A 235 -7.64 24.01 -5.17
CA ASN A 235 -6.75 25.12 -5.53
C ASN A 235 -6.11 24.89 -6.92
N ASN A 236 -5.89 23.63 -7.31
CA ASN A 236 -5.30 23.30 -8.61
C ASN A 236 -6.28 23.48 -9.78
N PHE A 237 -7.57 23.65 -9.49
CA PHE A 237 -8.59 24.01 -10.47
C PHE A 237 -8.95 25.50 -10.44
N CYS A 238 -8.42 26.27 -9.48
CA CYS A 238 -8.66 27.70 -9.36
C CYS A 238 -7.67 28.48 -10.23
N THR A 239 -8.18 29.11 -11.29
CA THR A 239 -7.39 29.94 -12.21
C THR A 239 -7.27 31.41 -11.77
N VAL A 240 -7.86 31.78 -10.63
CA VAL A 240 -7.93 33.17 -10.15
C VAL A 240 -7.23 33.28 -8.80
N SER A 241 -6.20 34.12 -8.74
CA SER A 241 -5.34 34.35 -7.58
C SER A 241 -5.95 35.30 -6.55
N ASP A 242 -7.21 35.08 -6.14
CA ASP A 242 -7.94 36.04 -5.32
C ASP A 242 -8.15 35.44 -3.93
N GLY A 243 -7.24 35.80 -3.02
CA GLY A 243 -6.97 35.17 -1.71
C GLY A 243 -8.07 35.18 -0.63
N ALA A 244 -9.33 34.95 -0.99
CA ALA A 244 -10.39 34.62 -0.04
C ALA A 244 -11.53 33.88 -0.76
N HIS A 245 -11.56 32.55 -0.67
CA HIS A 245 -12.70 31.76 -1.10
C HIS A 245 -13.35 31.05 0.10
N PRO A 246 -14.68 31.18 0.29
CA PRO A 246 -15.38 30.70 1.49
C PRO A 246 -15.67 29.18 1.48
N TYR A 247 -15.10 28.40 0.56
CA TYR A 247 -15.51 27.02 0.33
C TYR A 247 -14.30 26.11 0.06
N PHE A 248 -13.93 25.28 1.04
CA PHE A 248 -12.92 24.23 0.93
C PHE A 248 -13.58 22.92 0.51
N TRP A 249 -13.33 22.44 -0.70
CA TRP A 249 -13.81 21.14 -1.18
C TRP A 249 -12.63 20.32 -1.72
N TRP A 250 -12.62 19.01 -1.51
CA TRP A 250 -11.51 18.12 -1.89
C TRP A 250 -12.07 16.89 -2.60
N ILE A 251 -11.32 16.35 -3.57
CA ILE A 251 -11.60 15.01 -4.12
C ILE A 251 -10.99 14.02 -3.14
N CYS A 252 -11.85 13.23 -2.50
CA CYS A 252 -11.42 12.28 -1.47
C CYS A 252 -11.68 10.83 -1.89
N LEU A 253 -10.69 9.98 -1.69
CA LEU A 253 -10.80 8.52 -1.67
C LEU A 253 -10.67 8.04 -0.23
N PHE A 254 -11.49 7.08 0.17
CA PHE A 254 -11.36 6.45 1.49
C PHE A 254 -10.46 5.23 1.32
N ILE A 255 -9.31 5.21 1.98
CA ILE A 255 -8.28 4.17 1.81
C ILE A 255 -7.93 3.65 3.21
N GLN A 256 -8.18 2.36 3.44
CA GLN A 256 -8.18 1.76 4.78
C GLN A 256 -6.96 0.87 5.03
N SER A 257 -6.25 0.49 3.97
CA SER A 257 -5.00 -0.25 4.05
C SER A 257 -4.14 0.01 2.80
N CYS A 258 -2.87 -0.42 2.83
CA CYS A 258 -1.99 -0.35 1.66
C CYS A 258 -2.54 -1.09 0.42
N SER A 259 -3.48 -2.03 0.57
CA SER A 259 -4.12 -2.70 -0.58
C SER A 259 -5.12 -1.83 -1.32
N ASP A 260 -5.63 -0.77 -0.68
CA ASP A 260 -6.60 0.16 -1.27
C ASP A 260 -5.91 1.32 -1.99
N LEU A 261 -4.61 1.49 -1.79
CA LEU A 261 -3.82 2.55 -2.39
C LEU A 261 -3.31 2.10 -3.76
N TYR A 262 -3.99 2.56 -4.81
CA TYR A 262 -3.51 2.50 -6.18
C TYR A 262 -3.48 3.91 -6.78
N LEU A 263 -2.28 4.33 -7.20
CA LEU A 263 -2.05 5.58 -7.94
C LEU A 263 -1.50 5.20 -9.31
N GLY A 264 -2.38 4.74 -10.20
CA GLY A 264 -2.12 4.59 -11.62
C GLY A 264 -2.92 5.62 -12.40
N SER A 265 -2.31 6.21 -13.43
CA SER A 265 -2.98 7.13 -14.35
C SER A 265 -4.05 6.39 -15.16
N VAL A 266 -5.26 6.96 -15.23
CA VAL A 266 -6.32 6.56 -16.19
C VAL A 266 -5.89 6.91 -17.62
#